data_AF-A0AAU9WDW0-F1
#
_entry.id   AF-A0AAU9WDW0-F1
#
_cell.length_a   1.000
_cell.length_b   1.000
_cell.length_c   1.000
_cell.angle_alpha   90.00
_cell.angle_beta   90.00
_cell.angle_gamma   90.00
#
_symmetry.space_group_name_H-M   'P 1'
#
loop_
_entity.id
_entity.type
_entity.pdbx_description
1 polymer ?
#
loop_
_entity_poly.entity_id
_entity_poly.type
_entity_poly.pdbx_seq_one_letter_code
_entity_poly.pdbx_strand_id
1 'polypeptide(L)'
;LFFARFKVEYYENDHKVGEGEILFIRPRDPRKGEKSEVKTWEEFGFHLDARYWGNSPYLSEDDVDELTFCCCACCNKRSHLSGLSELLCHKFPNHSTANQFFTPLMFSAYHREGFRACVEAEAAEFLKDNHDVLEV
;
A
#
# COMPACT_ATOMS: atom_id res chain seq x y z
N LEU A 1 -1.42 -3.26 -13.84
CA LEU A 1 -0.03 -2.76 -13.72
C LEU A 1 0.04 -1.77 -12.56
N PHE A 2 0.48 -2.21 -11.38
CA PHE A 2 0.52 -1.40 -10.14
C PHE A 2 1.94 -1.17 -9.58
N PHE A 3 2.95 -1.62 -10.32
CA PHE A 3 4.33 -1.26 -10.11
C PHE A 3 5.02 -1.08 -11.47
N ALA A 4 6.13 -0.35 -11.47
CA ALA A 4 6.97 -0.14 -12.64
C ALA A 4 8.44 -0.09 -12.23
N ARG A 5 9.31 -0.66 -13.06
CA ARG A 5 10.76 -0.55 -12.92
C ARG A 5 11.28 0.48 -13.91
N PHE A 6 12.09 1.40 -13.43
CA PHE A 6 12.70 2.44 -14.23
C PHE A 6 14.21 2.34 -14.13
N LYS A 7 14.90 2.27 -15.28
CA LYS A 7 16.34 2.50 -15.33
C LYS A 7 16.58 4.00 -15.23
N VAL A 8 17.47 4.41 -14.33
CA VAL A 8 17.85 5.80 -14.12
C VAL A 8 19.34 6.00 -14.35
N GLU A 9 19.70 7.21 -14.74
CA GLU A 9 21.08 7.63 -14.97
C GLU A 9 21.40 8.78 -14.00
N TYR A 10 22.57 8.71 -13.37
CA TYR A 10 23.04 9.74 -12.45
C TYR A 10 24.06 10.64 -13.15
N TYR A 11 23.94 11.95 -12.95
CA TYR A 11 24.80 12.95 -13.59
C TYR A 11 25.40 13.92 -12.56
N GLU A 12 26.66 14.31 -12.76
CA GLU A 12 27.35 15.37 -12.03
C GLU A 12 28.01 16.32 -13.05
N ASN A 13 27.73 17.62 -12.99
CA ASN A 13 28.21 18.62 -13.95
C ASN A 13 27.99 18.19 -15.42
N ASP A 14 26.78 17.70 -15.74
CA ASP A 14 26.38 17.18 -17.06
C ASP A 14 27.16 15.93 -17.55
N HIS A 15 28.01 15.34 -16.70
CA HIS A 15 28.68 14.08 -16.97
C HIS A 15 27.95 12.92 -16.28
N LYS A 16 27.67 11.85 -17.02
CA LYS A 16 27.08 10.63 -16.45
C LYS A 16 28.08 9.97 -15.51
N VAL A 17 27.69 9.82 -14.25
CA VAL A 17 28.51 9.21 -13.19
C VAL A 17 28.02 7.83 -12.76
N GLY A 18 26.81 7.43 -13.17
CA GLY A 18 26.30 6.10 -12.85
C GLY A 18 24.94 5.78 -13.46
N GLU A 19 24.48 4.58 -13.17
CA GLU A 19 23.14 4.10 -13.47
C GLU A 19 22.56 3.44 -12.22
N GLY A 20 21.24 3.36 -12.15
CA GLY A 20 20.53 2.64 -11.12
C GLY A 20 19.16 2.20 -11.60
N GLU A 21 18.40 1.57 -10.71
CA GLU A 21 17.02 1.20 -10.96
C GLU A 21 16.12 1.73 -9.85
N ILE A 22 14.89 2.10 -10.22
CA ILE A 22 13.84 2.49 -9.29
C ILE A 22 12.66 1.56 -9.47
N LEU A 23 12.28 0.86 -8.41
CA LEU A 23 11.00 0.16 -8.33
C LEU A 23 9.94 1.09 -7.75
N PHE A 24 9.05 1.57 -8.61
CA PHE A 24 7.89 2.35 -8.20
C PHE A 24 6.72 1.41 -7.89
N ILE A 25 6.17 1.51 -6.68
CA ILE A 25 5.03 0.71 -6.22
C ILE A 25 3.89 1.65 -5.86
N ARG A 26 2.69 1.41 -6.39
CA ARG A 26 1.51 2.23 -6.11
C ARG A 26 0.41 1.42 -5.44
N PRO A 27 -0.14 1.88 -4.30
CA PRO A 27 -1.35 1.31 -3.70
C PRO A 27 -2.53 1.33 -4.67
N ARG A 28 -3.40 0.33 -4.59
CA ARG A 28 -4.59 0.21 -5.43
C ARG A 28 -5.87 0.14 -4.61
N ASP A 29 -6.98 0.42 -5.28
CA ASP A 29 -8.30 0.03 -4.76
C ASP A 29 -8.41 -1.49 -4.96
N PRO A 30 -8.60 -2.30 -3.90
CA PRO A 30 -8.74 -3.76 -4.00
C PRO A 30 -9.81 -4.24 -4.97
N ARG A 31 -10.83 -3.41 -5.27
CA ARG A 31 -11.88 -3.69 -6.26
C ARG A 31 -11.40 -3.57 -7.71
N LYS A 32 -10.21 -3.00 -7.94
CA LYS A 32 -9.70 -2.67 -9.27
C LYS A 32 -8.41 -3.43 -9.57
N GLY A 33 -8.27 -3.83 -10.84
CA GLY A 33 -7.08 -4.52 -11.34
C GLY A 33 -7.19 -6.04 -11.33
N GLU A 34 -6.08 -6.71 -11.57
CA GLU A 34 -6.01 -8.16 -11.56
C GLU A 34 -6.17 -8.70 -10.13
N LYS A 35 -6.89 -9.82 -10.01
CA LYS A 35 -7.05 -10.51 -8.74
C LYS A 35 -5.82 -11.34 -8.50
N SER A 36 -5.19 -11.12 -7.36
CA SER A 36 -4.05 -11.91 -6.90
C SER A 36 -4.53 -13.09 -6.08
N GLU A 37 -3.71 -14.12 -5.98
CA GLU A 37 -3.91 -15.18 -4.99
C GLU A 37 -3.91 -14.54 -3.59
N VAL A 38 -4.95 -14.85 -2.80
CA VAL A 38 -5.10 -14.33 -1.44
C VAL A 38 -4.40 -15.28 -0.48
N LYS A 39 -3.35 -14.78 0.18
CA LYS A 39 -2.58 -15.51 1.20
C LYS A 39 -2.81 -14.92 2.58
N THR A 40 -2.84 -15.77 3.59
CA THR A 40 -2.90 -15.41 5.00
C THR A 40 -1.56 -14.90 5.52
N TRP A 41 -1.57 -14.23 6.67
CA TRP A 41 -0.33 -13.85 7.35
C TRP A 41 0.54 -15.06 7.71
N GLU A 42 -0.07 -16.18 8.09
CA GLU A 42 0.63 -17.41 8.45
C GLU A 42 1.39 -18.03 7.27
N GLU A 43 0.82 -17.96 6.06
CA GLU A 43 1.51 -18.39 4.84
C GLU A 43 2.74 -17.52 4.51
N PHE A 44 2.76 -16.28 4.99
CA PHE A 44 3.93 -15.41 4.95
C PHE A 44 4.86 -15.57 6.18
N GLY A 45 4.54 -16.48 7.10
CA GLY A 45 5.33 -16.74 8.32
C GLY A 45 5.07 -15.74 9.45
N PHE A 46 3.98 -14.98 9.41
CA PHE A 46 3.62 -14.00 10.45
C PHE A 46 2.42 -14.46 11.27
N HIS A 47 2.51 -14.30 12.59
CA HIS A 47 1.41 -14.54 13.53
C HIS A 47 0.96 -13.21 14.13
N LEU A 48 0.07 -12.51 13.41
CA LEU A 48 -0.45 -11.19 13.79
C LEU A 48 -1.83 -11.30 14.44
N ASP A 49 -2.15 -10.42 15.38
CA ASP A 49 -3.49 -10.35 15.96
C ASP A 49 -4.48 -9.85 14.90
N ALA A 50 -5.40 -10.73 14.49
CA ALA A 50 -6.40 -10.47 13.46
C ALA A 50 -7.30 -9.27 13.77
N ARG A 51 -7.46 -8.90 15.05
CA ARG A 51 -8.23 -7.71 15.44
C ARG A 51 -7.60 -6.41 14.95
N TYR A 52 -6.28 -6.38 14.78
CA TYR A 52 -5.56 -5.20 14.31
C TYR A 52 -5.13 -5.31 12.85
N TRP A 53 -4.80 -6.51 12.37
CA TRP A 53 -4.16 -6.71 11.06
C TRP A 53 -5.01 -7.47 10.05
N GLY A 54 -6.22 -7.88 10.42
CA GLY A 54 -7.00 -8.85 9.66
C GLY A 54 -6.27 -10.20 9.53
N ASN A 55 -6.84 -11.10 8.73
CA ASN A 55 -6.25 -12.44 8.52
C ASN A 55 -5.20 -12.46 7.40
N SER A 56 -5.10 -11.38 6.62
CA SER A 56 -4.35 -11.31 5.37
C SER A 56 -3.93 -9.89 5.02
N PRO A 57 -2.79 -9.68 4.33
CA PRO A 57 -2.44 -8.38 3.74
C PRO A 57 -3.38 -7.97 2.60
N TYR A 58 -4.14 -8.90 2.02
CA TYR A 58 -5.10 -8.61 0.96
C TYR A 58 -6.39 -8.04 1.59
N LEU A 59 -6.69 -6.78 1.27
CA LEU A 59 -7.92 -6.12 1.69
C LEU A 59 -9.11 -6.63 0.86
N SER A 60 -10.23 -6.91 1.51
CA SER A 60 -11.50 -7.23 0.86
C SER A 60 -12.28 -5.99 0.41
N GLU A 61 -13.38 -6.17 -0.33
CA GLU A 61 -14.28 -5.05 -0.63
C GLU A 61 -14.92 -4.48 0.64
N ASP A 62 -15.27 -5.35 1.60
CA ASP A 62 -15.80 -4.94 2.90
C ASP A 62 -14.77 -4.13 3.70
N ASP A 63 -13.49 -4.53 3.71
CA ASP A 63 -12.40 -3.77 4.35
C ASP A 63 -12.36 -2.34 3.78
N VAL A 64 -12.51 -2.19 2.46
CA VAL A 64 -12.47 -0.88 1.78
C VAL A 64 -13.70 -0.04 2.10
N ASP A 65 -14.87 -0.67 2.19
CA ASP A 65 -16.11 0.01 2.54
C ASP A 65 -16.09 0.50 4.00
N GLU A 66 -15.48 -0.24 4.92
CA GLU A 66 -15.24 0.20 6.30
C GLU A 66 -14.28 1.40 6.38
N LEU A 67 -13.33 1.52 5.44
CA LEU A 67 -12.43 2.67 5.37
C LEU A 67 -13.10 3.93 4.81
N THR A 68 -14.29 3.82 4.22
CA THR A 68 -15.02 4.98 3.72
C THR A 68 -15.42 5.89 4.89
N PHE A 69 -15.05 7.17 4.81
CA PHE A 69 -15.29 8.17 5.87
C PHE A 69 -14.55 7.91 7.20
N CYS A 70 -13.48 7.09 7.21
CA CYS A 70 -12.68 6.83 8.41
C CYS A 70 -11.71 7.99 8.78
N CYS A 71 -12.11 9.25 8.62
CA CYS A 71 -11.28 10.43 8.92
C CYS A 71 -10.92 10.58 10.42
N CYS A 72 -11.78 10.06 11.30
CA CYS A 72 -11.55 9.91 12.74
C CYS A 72 -12.14 8.58 13.21
N ALA A 73 -11.70 8.07 14.36
CA ALA A 73 -12.27 6.87 14.97
C ALA A 73 -13.80 7.01 15.21
N CYS A 74 -14.27 8.23 15.45
CA CYS A 74 -15.70 8.54 15.57
C CYS A 74 -16.51 8.31 14.29
N CYS A 75 -15.90 8.46 13.13
CA CYS A 75 -16.55 8.31 11.83
C CYS A 75 -16.50 6.89 11.28
N ASN A 76 -15.79 5.97 11.95
CA ASN A 76 -15.62 4.56 11.57
C ASN A 76 -16.88 3.68 11.72
N LYS A 77 -18.06 4.26 11.97
CA LYS A 77 -19.32 3.51 12.07
C LYS A 77 -20.07 3.70 10.76
N ARG A 78 -20.60 2.60 10.18
CA ARG A 78 -21.54 2.60 9.03
C ARG A 78 -22.65 3.61 9.31
N SER A 79 -22.40 4.85 8.90
CA SER A 79 -23.23 6.00 9.18
C SER A 79 -24.21 6.12 8.03
N HIS A 80 -25.44 6.50 8.36
CA HIS A 80 -26.48 6.85 7.39
C HIS A 80 -26.08 7.99 6.42
N LEU A 81 -24.86 8.53 6.55
CA LEU A 81 -24.23 9.55 5.71
C LEU A 81 -23.29 8.97 4.62
N SER A 82 -23.22 7.64 4.43
CA SER A 82 -22.33 7.01 3.45
C SER A 82 -22.48 7.57 2.01
N GLY A 83 -23.68 8.02 1.64
CA GLY A 83 -23.95 8.62 0.33
C GLY A 83 -23.34 10.02 0.11
N LEU A 84 -23.17 10.82 1.16
CA LEU A 84 -22.52 12.14 1.09
C LEU A 84 -20.99 12.04 1.23
N SER A 85 -20.50 10.96 1.83
CA SER A 85 -19.08 10.80 2.17
C SER A 85 -18.19 10.45 0.98
N GLU A 86 -18.71 9.76 -0.04
CA GLU A 86 -17.91 9.44 -1.24
C GLU A 86 -17.43 10.71 -1.98
N LEU A 87 -18.21 11.78 -1.91
CA LEU A 87 -17.95 13.05 -2.58
C LEU A 87 -16.90 13.90 -1.87
N LEU A 88 -16.77 13.79 -0.53
CA LEU A 88 -16.03 14.74 0.31
C LEU A 88 -14.72 14.23 0.88
N CYS A 89 -14.59 12.92 1.14
CA CYS A 89 -13.44 12.38 1.89
C CYS A 89 -12.52 11.47 1.08
N HIS A 90 -12.82 11.29 -0.21
CA HIS A 90 -12.20 10.33 -1.12
C HIS A 90 -12.36 8.87 -0.65
N LYS A 91 -12.09 7.92 -1.56
CA LYS A 91 -12.10 6.48 -1.27
C LYS A 91 -10.67 5.95 -1.24
N PHE A 92 -10.41 5.02 -0.32
CA PHE A 92 -9.17 4.26 -0.28
C PHE A 92 -8.77 3.80 -1.70
N PRO A 93 -7.49 3.93 -2.10
CA PRO A 93 -6.34 4.35 -1.30
C PRO A 93 -6.11 5.88 -1.31
N ASN A 94 -7.09 6.68 -1.72
CA ASN A 94 -7.02 8.14 -1.67
C ASN A 94 -7.67 8.66 -0.39
N HIS A 95 -7.00 9.56 0.31
CA HIS A 95 -7.53 10.24 1.51
C HIS A 95 -7.26 11.73 1.42
N SER A 96 -8.05 12.53 2.13
CA SER A 96 -7.79 13.96 2.24
C SER A 96 -6.53 14.24 3.05
N THR A 97 -5.66 15.11 2.55
CA THR A 97 -4.46 15.60 3.26
C THR A 97 -4.80 16.52 4.44
N ALA A 98 -6.08 16.92 4.58
CA ALA A 98 -6.56 17.65 5.75
C ALA A 98 -6.48 16.83 7.05
N ASN A 99 -6.47 15.50 6.95
CA ASN A 99 -6.20 14.62 8.09
C ASN A 99 -4.74 14.14 8.01
N GLN A 100 -3.88 14.72 8.83
CA GLN A 100 -2.46 14.37 8.87
C GLN A 100 -2.18 13.03 9.55
N PHE A 101 -3.14 12.50 10.32
CA PHE A 101 -3.00 11.24 11.05
C PHE A 101 -4.02 10.22 10.58
N PHE A 102 -3.56 8.99 10.42
CA PHE A 102 -4.43 7.85 10.19
C PHE A 102 -5.09 7.40 11.49
N THR A 103 -6.36 7.03 11.39
CA THR A 103 -6.99 6.19 12.41
C THR A 103 -6.26 4.85 12.48
N PRO A 104 -6.36 4.10 13.59
CA PRO A 104 -5.78 2.76 13.68
C PRO A 104 -6.23 1.82 12.53
N LEU A 105 -7.49 1.95 12.09
CA LEU A 105 -8.01 1.17 10.97
C LEU A 105 -7.34 1.57 9.63
N MET A 106 -7.27 2.86 9.33
CA MET A 106 -6.55 3.35 8.13
C MET A 106 -5.08 2.95 8.17
N PHE A 107 -4.42 3.09 9.33
CA PHE A 107 -3.04 2.71 9.52
C PHE A 107 -2.82 1.23 9.17
N SER A 108 -3.63 0.34 9.74
CA SER A 108 -3.57 -1.09 9.45
C SER A 108 -3.80 -1.38 7.96
N ALA A 109 -4.84 -0.79 7.36
CA ALA A 109 -5.16 -1.01 5.95
C ALA A 109 -4.04 -0.57 5.01
N TYR A 110 -3.43 0.61 5.23
CA TYR A 110 -2.30 1.06 4.41
C TYR A 110 -1.06 0.17 4.58
N HIS A 111 -0.81 -0.36 5.77
CA HIS A 111 0.31 -1.29 5.98
C HIS A 111 0.05 -2.66 5.32
N ARG A 112 -1.17 -3.19 5.44
CA ARG A 112 -1.63 -4.41 4.73
C ARG A 112 -1.44 -4.26 3.22
N GLU A 113 -1.95 -3.16 2.67
CA GLU A 113 -1.85 -2.80 1.25
C GLU A 113 -0.39 -2.63 0.80
N GLY A 114 0.43 -1.94 1.59
CA GLY A 114 1.84 -1.74 1.32
C GLY A 114 2.61 -3.07 1.30
N PHE A 115 2.38 -3.94 2.28
CA PHE A 115 2.96 -5.27 2.32
C PHE A 115 2.58 -6.08 1.08
N ARG A 116 1.28 -6.13 0.76
CA ARG A 116 0.78 -6.83 -0.43
C ARG A 116 1.44 -6.32 -1.70
N ALA A 117 1.52 -5.00 -1.86
CA ALA A 117 2.11 -4.38 -3.04
C ALA A 117 3.61 -4.67 -3.16
N CYS A 118 4.34 -4.73 -2.05
CA CYS A 118 5.74 -5.15 -2.02
C CYS A 118 5.93 -6.62 -2.44
N VAL A 119 5.05 -7.52 -1.98
CA VAL A 119 5.06 -8.93 -2.40
C VAL A 119 4.81 -9.05 -3.91
N GLU A 120 3.76 -8.39 -4.42
CA GLU A 120 3.40 -8.43 -5.85
C GLU A 120 4.49 -7.83 -6.75
N ALA A 121 5.23 -6.83 -6.26
CA ALA A 121 6.30 -6.18 -7.01
C ALA A 121 7.66 -6.86 -6.87
N GLU A 122 7.74 -7.98 -6.11
CA GLU A 122 8.99 -8.66 -5.77
C GLU A 122 10.02 -7.71 -5.16
N ALA A 123 9.56 -6.79 -4.30
CA ALA A 123 10.39 -5.72 -3.74
C ALA A 123 11.58 -6.25 -2.94
N ALA A 124 11.43 -7.41 -2.29
CA ALA A 124 12.52 -8.04 -1.56
C ALA A 124 13.68 -8.47 -2.49
N GLU A 125 13.39 -9.02 -3.66
CA GLU A 125 14.42 -9.41 -4.63
C GLU A 125 15.06 -8.18 -5.26
N PHE A 126 14.25 -7.18 -5.64
CA PHE A 126 14.74 -5.89 -6.13
C PHE A 126 15.74 -5.22 -5.17
N LEU A 127 15.52 -5.34 -3.85
CA LEU A 127 16.43 -4.77 -2.84
C LEU A 127 17.69 -5.62 -2.62
N LYS A 128 17.65 -6.93 -2.86
CA LYS A 128 18.83 -7.81 -2.76
C LYS A 128 19.80 -7.56 -3.91
N ASP A 129 19.30 -7.37 -5.13
CA ASP A 129 20.11 -7.13 -6.33
C ASP A 129 20.99 -5.87 -6.22
N ASN A 130 20.66 -4.94 -5.31
CA ASN A 130 21.42 -3.72 -5.05
C ASN A 130 22.51 -3.87 -3.97
N HIS A 131 22.53 -4.96 -3.20
CA HIS A 131 23.55 -5.17 -2.16
C HIS A 131 24.88 -5.68 -2.72
N ASP A 132 24.89 -6.37 -3.86
CA ASP A 132 26.11 -6.88 -4.52
C ASP A 132 26.93 -5.78 -5.23
N VAL A 133 26.40 -4.56 -5.34
CA VAL A 133 27.08 -3.41 -5.98
C VAL A 133 27.80 -2.52 -4.94
N LEU A 134 27.53 -2.71 -3.65
CA LEU A 134 28.08 -1.88 -2.56
C LEU A 134 29.31 -2.51 -1.86
N GLU A 135 29.73 -3.72 -2.26
CA GLU A 135 31.01 -4.31 -1.86
C GLU A 135 32.08 -4.12 -2.95
N VAL A 136 32.58 -2.89 -3.12
CA VAL A 136 33.81 -2.60 -3.89
C VAL A 136 34.66 -1.56 -3.17
#